data_AF-I1A5G6-F1
#
_entry.id   AF-I1A5G6-F1
#
_cell.length_a   1.000
_cell.length_b   1.000
_cell.length_c   1.000
_cell.angle_alpha   90.00
_cell.angle_beta   90.00
_cell.angle_gamma   90.00
#
_symmetry.space_group_name_H-M   'P 1'
#
loop_
_entity.id
_entity.type
_entity.pdbx_description
1 polymer ?
#
loop_
_entity_poly.entity_id
_entity_poly.type
_entity_poly.pdbx_seq_one_letter_code
_entity_poly.pdbx_strand_id
1 'polypeptide(L)'
;MLKIQIHNKLIENFSGVACINVDNTTAYLRKLYEYENDNRKVFNIGGNEISIEDFMIISPLTTLDSLYSFTNKNILNKIIGEHNLDTDKLINKNYLQNIANKVNKKIGYDLVNINESTSKLFKSMFDIKTKEFITSSLLYSFLRNISQAEKQNIIIKDMDDISLSLLTEFSNDFNIIVMTNNSFNIIKSSSEVLLTNFVDENLYTLKNIDNENVFEYFIEEYFQKPFDNVNHELIYTKETMENMKKALFLK
;
A
#
# COMPACT_ATOMS: atom_id res chain seq x y z
N MET A 1 -12.02 12.28 -5.46
CA MET A 1 -13.09 11.37 -5.95
C MET A 1 -12.44 10.27 -6.78
N LEU A 2 -12.73 9.00 -6.45
CA LEU A 2 -12.19 7.81 -7.13
C LEU A 2 -13.32 7.19 -7.95
N LYS A 3 -13.05 6.87 -9.22
CA LYS A 3 -13.95 6.14 -10.11
C LYS A 3 -13.21 4.91 -10.63
N ILE A 4 -13.87 3.75 -10.61
CA ILE A 4 -13.32 2.51 -11.16
C ILE A 4 -14.02 2.25 -12.49
N GLN A 5 -13.29 2.32 -13.59
CA GLN A 5 -13.84 2.33 -14.96
C GLN A 5 -14.49 1.01 -15.36
N ILE A 6 -13.95 -0.14 -14.93
CA ILE A 6 -14.57 -1.46 -15.18
C ILE A 6 -16.00 -1.55 -14.62
N HIS A 7 -16.32 -0.72 -13.60
CA HIS A 7 -17.63 -0.67 -12.96
C HIS A 7 -18.42 0.60 -13.31
N ASN A 8 -17.75 1.59 -13.94
CA ASN A 8 -18.19 2.99 -14.01
C ASN A 8 -18.75 3.55 -12.69
N LYS A 9 -18.41 2.92 -11.55
CA LYS A 9 -18.94 3.24 -10.24
C LYS A 9 -18.06 4.31 -9.62
N LEU A 10 -18.74 5.30 -9.08
CA LEU A 10 -18.15 6.40 -8.35
C LEU A 10 -18.07 6.04 -6.88
N ILE A 11 -16.88 6.17 -6.30
CA ILE A 11 -16.68 6.19 -4.85
C ILE A 11 -16.69 7.67 -4.46
N GLU A 12 -17.84 8.11 -3.98
CA GLU A 12 -18.04 9.47 -3.47
C GLU A 12 -17.17 9.70 -2.23
N ASN A 13 -16.74 10.94 -2.03
CA ASN A 13 -15.93 11.34 -0.86
C ASN A 13 -14.62 10.56 -0.68
N PHE A 14 -14.06 9.99 -1.76
CA PHE A 14 -12.70 9.42 -1.70
C PHE A 14 -11.68 10.49 -1.30
N SER A 15 -11.30 10.46 -0.02
CA SER A 15 -10.34 11.35 0.62
C SER A 15 -8.91 10.81 0.58
N GLY A 16 -8.74 9.57 0.12
CA GLY A 16 -7.44 8.93 -0.03
C GLY A 16 -7.41 7.47 0.38
N VAL A 17 -8.47 6.94 1.03
CA VAL A 17 -8.55 5.52 1.40
C VAL A 17 -9.90 4.94 0.96
N ALA A 18 -9.88 3.74 0.38
CA ALA A 18 -11.06 2.94 0.08
C ALA A 18 -10.79 1.46 0.35
N CYS A 19 -11.79 0.73 0.84
CA CYS A 19 -11.76 -0.72 0.95
C CYS A 19 -12.64 -1.34 -0.15
N ILE A 20 -12.12 -2.36 -0.81
CA ILE A 20 -12.82 -3.20 -1.79
C ILE A 20 -12.87 -4.61 -1.20
N ASN A 21 -14.06 -4.99 -0.73
CA ASN A 21 -14.35 -6.33 -0.25
C ASN A 21 -14.75 -7.23 -1.42
N VAL A 22 -13.93 -8.24 -1.71
CA VAL A 22 -14.13 -9.19 -2.79
C VAL A 22 -13.65 -10.58 -2.37
N ASP A 23 -14.45 -11.60 -2.70
CA ASP A 23 -14.24 -12.97 -2.20
C ASP A 23 -12.87 -13.53 -2.62
N ASN A 24 -12.40 -13.14 -3.81
CA ASN A 24 -11.07 -13.46 -4.33
C ASN A 24 -10.38 -12.22 -4.91
N THR A 25 -9.53 -11.60 -4.10
CA THR A 25 -8.76 -10.40 -4.46
C THR A 25 -7.82 -10.63 -5.64
N THR A 26 -7.25 -11.82 -5.79
CA THR A 26 -6.36 -12.17 -6.91
C THR A 26 -7.12 -12.24 -8.23
N ALA A 27 -8.29 -12.91 -8.24
CA ALA A 27 -9.13 -13.01 -9.42
C ALA A 27 -9.65 -11.63 -9.85
N TYR A 28 -10.03 -10.80 -8.88
CA TYR A 28 -10.45 -9.43 -9.13
C TYR A 28 -9.31 -8.58 -9.71
N LEU A 29 -8.13 -8.59 -9.09
CA LEU A 29 -6.97 -7.85 -9.59
C LEU A 29 -6.58 -8.27 -11.02
N ARG A 30 -6.58 -9.58 -11.32
CA ARG A 30 -6.37 -10.09 -12.68
C ARG A 30 -7.40 -9.51 -13.66
N LYS A 31 -8.67 -9.43 -13.26
CA LYS A 31 -9.73 -8.87 -14.10
C LYS A 31 -9.50 -7.40 -14.40
N LEU A 32 -9.00 -6.64 -13.43
CA LEU A 32 -8.60 -5.24 -13.63
C LEU A 32 -7.46 -5.16 -14.67
N TYR A 33 -6.43 -6.00 -14.58
CA TYR A 33 -5.35 -6.04 -15.59
C TYR A 33 -5.86 -6.42 -16.99
N GLU A 34 -6.74 -7.41 -17.08
CA GLU A 34 -7.36 -7.80 -18.35
C GLU A 34 -8.14 -6.66 -19.00
N TYR A 35 -8.76 -5.78 -18.20
CA TYR A 35 -9.45 -4.59 -18.70
C TYR A 35 -8.50 -3.53 -19.28
N GLU A 36 -7.29 -3.39 -18.74
CA GLU A 36 -6.31 -2.40 -19.22
C GLU A 36 -5.67 -2.80 -20.56
N ASN A 37 -5.66 -4.09 -20.90
CA ASN A 37 -5.13 -4.60 -22.17
C ASN A 37 -5.82 -4.01 -23.42
N ASP A 38 -7.02 -3.44 -23.27
CA ASP A 38 -7.76 -2.76 -24.33
C ASP A 38 -7.42 -1.25 -24.47
N ASN A 39 -6.21 -0.82 -24.05
CA ASN A 39 -5.76 0.58 -23.97
C ASN A 39 -6.68 1.47 -23.12
N ARG A 40 -7.23 0.92 -22.04
CA ARG A 40 -8.06 1.64 -21.07
C ARG A 40 -7.34 1.70 -19.72
N LYS A 41 -7.67 2.69 -18.89
CA LYS A 41 -7.16 2.80 -17.52
C LYS A 41 -8.25 2.42 -16.55
N VAL A 42 -7.95 1.58 -15.57
CA VAL A 42 -9.00 1.04 -14.70
C VAL A 42 -9.42 2.03 -13.62
N PHE A 43 -8.54 2.95 -13.22
CA PHE A 43 -8.81 3.93 -12.17
C PHE A 43 -8.86 5.35 -12.73
N ASN A 44 -9.77 6.15 -12.19
CA ASN A 44 -9.74 7.60 -12.32
C ASN A 44 -9.76 8.22 -10.92
N ILE A 45 -8.67 8.87 -10.52
CA ILE A 45 -8.53 9.51 -9.21
C ILE A 45 -8.38 11.01 -9.42
N GLY A 46 -9.36 11.78 -8.94
CA GLY A 46 -9.33 13.23 -9.04
C GLY A 46 -9.33 13.75 -10.48
N GLY A 47 -9.88 12.99 -11.43
CA GLY A 47 -9.91 13.34 -12.84
C GLY A 47 -8.78 12.72 -13.66
N ASN A 48 -7.73 12.21 -13.02
CA ASN A 48 -6.59 11.59 -13.70
C ASN A 48 -6.82 10.09 -13.92
N GLU A 49 -6.65 9.63 -15.15
CA GLU A 49 -6.66 8.22 -15.51
C GLU A 49 -5.34 7.56 -15.11
N ILE A 50 -5.40 6.50 -14.32
CA ILE A 50 -4.24 5.85 -13.69
C ILE A 50 -4.28 4.35 -14.01
N SER A 51 -3.14 3.81 -14.44
CA SER A 51 -2.99 2.37 -14.69
C SER A 51 -2.83 1.60 -13.40
N ILE A 52 -3.21 0.33 -13.38
CA ILE A 52 -2.86 -0.58 -12.27
C ILE A 52 -1.35 -0.72 -12.14
N GLU A 53 -0.63 -0.68 -13.26
CA GLU A 53 0.84 -0.71 -13.28
C GLU A 53 1.48 0.48 -12.54
N ASP A 54 0.75 1.59 -12.37
CA ASP A 54 1.19 2.77 -11.63
C ASP A 54 0.97 2.62 -10.11
N PHE A 55 0.31 1.54 -9.66
CA PHE A 55 0.12 1.25 -8.24
C PHE A 55 1.25 0.37 -7.71
N MET A 56 1.74 0.73 -6.53
CA MET A 56 2.51 -0.19 -5.71
C MET A 56 1.57 -1.19 -5.06
N ILE A 57 1.71 -2.48 -5.36
CA ILE A 57 0.91 -3.54 -4.76
C ILE A 57 1.67 -4.17 -3.60
N ILE A 58 1.11 -4.08 -2.40
CA ILE A 58 1.66 -4.61 -1.16
C ILE A 58 0.76 -5.75 -0.68
N SER A 59 1.36 -6.90 -0.36
CA SER A 59 0.67 -8.08 0.17
C SER A 59 1.53 -8.73 1.26
N PRO A 60 1.03 -9.74 2.00
CA PRO A 60 1.85 -10.47 2.96
C PRO A 60 3.08 -11.16 2.36
N LEU A 61 3.14 -11.30 1.03
CA LEU A 61 4.30 -11.87 0.32
C LEU A 61 5.27 -10.82 -0.20
N THR A 62 4.98 -9.53 -0.01
CA THR A 62 5.90 -8.45 -0.36
C THR A 62 7.10 -8.49 0.58
N THR A 63 8.29 -8.58 0.01
CA THR A 63 9.55 -8.61 0.77
C THR A 63 10.02 -7.20 1.11
N LEU A 64 10.75 -7.04 2.21
CA LEU A 64 11.17 -5.71 2.66
C LEU A 64 12.08 -4.99 1.66
N ASP A 65 12.87 -5.71 0.88
CA ASP A 65 13.77 -5.15 -0.13
C ASP A 65 13.03 -4.53 -1.33
N SER A 66 11.77 -4.91 -1.58
CA SER A 66 10.94 -4.24 -2.60
C SER A 66 10.44 -2.87 -2.15
N LEU A 67 10.34 -2.63 -0.83
CA LEU A 67 9.89 -1.35 -0.25
C LEU A 67 11.05 -0.47 0.19
N TYR A 68 12.08 -1.09 0.78
CA TYR A 68 13.28 -0.45 1.31
C TYR A 68 14.50 -0.89 0.51
N SER A 69 14.96 -0.06 -0.41
CA SER A 69 16.21 -0.34 -1.13
C SER A 69 17.15 0.86 -1.26
N PHE A 70 18.42 0.60 -1.55
CA PHE A 70 19.48 1.62 -1.63
C PHE A 70 19.57 2.34 -2.99
N THR A 71 18.52 2.38 -3.80
CA THR A 71 18.56 3.19 -5.02
C THR A 71 18.43 4.68 -4.69
N ASN A 72 18.98 5.57 -5.52
CA ASN A 72 19.10 7.00 -5.21
C ASN A 72 17.75 7.72 -4.96
N LYS A 73 16.61 7.13 -5.35
CA LYS A 73 15.26 7.66 -5.10
C LYS A 73 14.58 7.09 -3.84
N ASN A 74 15.25 6.19 -3.11
CA ASN A 74 14.61 5.37 -2.11
C ASN A 74 14.88 5.80 -0.66
N ILE A 75 13.92 5.46 0.18
CA ILE A 75 13.78 5.81 1.59
C ILE A 75 15.06 5.58 2.41
N LEU A 76 15.81 4.50 2.15
CA LEU A 76 17.01 4.17 2.91
C LEU A 76 18.16 5.16 2.68
N ASN A 77 18.37 5.62 1.45
CA ASN A 77 19.41 6.60 1.18
C ASN A 77 19.07 7.95 1.81
N LYS A 78 17.78 8.31 1.87
CA LYS A 78 17.32 9.52 2.56
C LYS A 78 17.57 9.42 4.07
N ILE A 79 17.12 8.33 4.69
CA ILE A 79 17.32 8.07 6.13
C ILE A 79 18.81 8.09 6.49
N ILE A 80 19.67 7.43 5.71
CA ILE A 80 21.12 7.44 5.97
C ILE A 80 21.69 8.86 5.80
N GLY A 81 21.23 9.60 4.79
CA GLY A 81 21.66 10.98 4.55
C GLY A 81 21.37 11.93 5.70
N GLU A 82 20.26 11.72 6.45
CA GLU A 82 19.88 12.52 7.62
C GLU A 82 20.90 12.40 8.77
N HIS A 83 21.69 11.33 8.82
CA HIS A 83 22.68 11.10 9.87
C HIS A 83 24.03 11.79 9.63
N ASN A 84 24.18 12.64 8.60
CA ASN A 84 25.37 13.47 8.33
C ASN A 84 26.70 12.70 8.54
N LEU A 85 26.88 11.63 7.76
CA LEU A 85 28.04 10.76 7.89
C LEU A 85 29.31 11.40 7.36
N ASP A 86 30.31 11.46 8.24
CA ASP A 86 31.67 11.93 7.97
C ASP A 86 32.45 10.84 7.21
N THR A 87 32.51 10.97 5.89
CA THR A 87 33.17 10.00 5.00
C THR A 87 34.67 9.91 5.23
N ASP A 88 35.30 10.95 5.78
CA ASP A 88 36.73 10.97 6.10
C ASP A 88 37.05 10.08 7.30
N LYS A 89 36.06 9.81 8.19
CA LYS A 89 36.19 8.82 9.27
C LYS A 89 36.01 7.38 8.79
N LEU A 90 35.33 7.16 7.67
CA LEU A 90 35.03 5.83 7.15
C LEU A 90 36.14 5.30 6.23
N ILE A 91 36.80 6.19 5.48
CA ILE A 91 37.72 5.82 4.42
C ILE A 91 39.04 6.56 4.55
N ASN A 92 40.14 5.79 4.63
CA ASN A 92 41.47 6.35 4.48
C ASN A 92 41.79 6.59 2.99
N LYS A 93 41.42 7.78 2.48
CA LYS A 93 41.59 8.16 1.07
C LYS A 93 43.05 8.05 0.61
N ASN A 94 43.99 8.50 1.45
CA ASN A 94 45.41 8.47 1.15
C ASN A 94 45.93 7.03 0.95
N TYR A 95 45.45 6.09 1.78
CA TYR A 95 45.80 4.69 1.63
C TYR A 95 45.25 4.09 0.33
N LEU A 96 43.97 4.32 0.02
CA LEU A 96 43.36 3.81 -1.22
C LEU A 96 44.01 4.40 -2.46
N GLN A 97 44.41 5.68 -2.43
CA GLN A 97 45.08 6.33 -3.57
C GLN A 97 46.46 5.74 -3.80
N ASN A 98 47.18 5.45 -2.72
CA ASN A 98 48.45 4.74 -2.81
C ASN A 98 48.30 3.33 -3.39
N ILE A 99 47.21 2.61 -3.10
CA ILE A 99 46.93 1.32 -3.74
C ILE A 99 46.62 1.49 -5.22
N ALA A 100 45.73 2.43 -5.59
CA ALA A 100 45.39 2.69 -6.99
C ALA A 100 46.64 3.04 -7.82
N ASN A 101 47.51 3.91 -7.30
CA ASN A 101 48.77 4.28 -7.94
C ASN A 101 49.71 3.07 -8.12
N LYS A 102 49.79 2.16 -7.13
CA LYS A 102 50.58 0.92 -7.25
C LYS A 102 50.03 0.00 -8.35
N VAL A 103 48.70 -0.11 -8.46
CA VAL A 103 48.04 -0.91 -9.50
C VAL A 103 48.29 -0.30 -10.89
N ASN A 104 48.03 0.99 -11.06
CA ASN A 104 48.24 1.69 -12.33
C ASN A 104 49.71 1.62 -12.77
N LYS A 105 50.65 1.79 -11.83
CA LYS A 105 52.09 1.62 -12.10
C LYS A 105 52.45 0.22 -12.59
N LYS A 106 51.83 -0.83 -12.02
CA LYS A 106 52.06 -2.22 -12.44
C LYS A 106 51.49 -2.49 -13.84
N ILE A 107 50.36 -1.85 -14.18
CA ILE A 107 49.72 -1.98 -15.49
C ILE A 107 50.44 -1.12 -16.55
N GLY A 108 51.07 -0.01 -16.15
CA GLY A 108 51.66 0.97 -17.05
C GLY A 108 50.64 1.95 -17.65
N TYR A 109 49.44 2.04 -17.06
CA TYR A 109 48.34 2.86 -17.53
C TYR A 109 47.44 3.27 -16.36
N ASP A 110 46.89 4.48 -16.39
CA ASP A 110 45.95 4.98 -15.38
C ASP A 110 44.55 4.38 -15.60
N LEU A 111 44.42 3.11 -15.21
CA LEU A 111 43.21 2.32 -15.39
C LEU A 111 42.23 2.48 -14.23
N VAL A 112 42.74 2.55 -13.00
CA VAL A 112 41.95 2.46 -11.76
C VAL A 112 41.88 3.82 -11.08
N ASN A 113 40.66 4.23 -10.70
CA ASN A 113 40.36 5.43 -9.92
C ASN A 113 39.48 5.09 -8.72
N ILE A 114 39.56 5.89 -7.65
CA ILE A 114 38.72 5.74 -6.47
C ILE A 114 37.33 6.34 -6.75
N ASN A 115 36.28 5.60 -6.38
CA ASN A 115 34.91 6.11 -6.40
C ASN A 115 34.53 6.58 -4.99
N GLU A 116 34.31 7.89 -4.82
CA GLU A 116 33.94 8.50 -3.53
C GLU A 116 32.41 8.65 -3.35
N SER A 117 31.60 8.00 -4.20
CA SER A 117 30.15 8.10 -4.09
C SER A 117 29.66 7.46 -2.78
N THR A 118 29.24 8.31 -1.86
CA THR A 118 28.68 7.94 -0.55
C THR A 118 27.52 6.93 -0.67
N SER A 119 26.64 7.07 -1.67
CA SER A 119 25.56 6.10 -1.89
C SER A 119 26.05 4.72 -2.35
N LYS A 120 27.10 4.66 -3.18
CA LYS A 120 27.72 3.38 -3.58
C LYS A 120 28.43 2.71 -2.42
N LEU A 121 29.10 3.51 -1.58
CA LEU A 121 29.74 3.03 -0.35
C LEU A 121 28.70 2.43 0.59
N PHE A 122 27.58 3.12 0.84
CA PHE A 122 26.51 2.58 1.69
C PHE A 122 25.91 1.29 1.17
N LYS A 123 25.61 1.22 -0.13
CA LYS A 123 25.12 -0.03 -0.74
C LYS A 123 26.09 -1.20 -0.57
N SER A 124 27.40 -0.93 -0.41
CA SER A 124 28.42 -1.97 -0.18
C SER A 124 28.65 -2.30 1.30
N MET A 125 28.29 -1.41 2.22
CA MET A 125 28.50 -1.58 3.67
C MET A 125 27.27 -2.10 4.41
N PHE A 126 26.08 -1.83 3.88
CA PHE A 126 24.82 -2.24 4.47
C PHE A 126 24.13 -3.27 3.59
N ASP A 127 23.63 -4.33 4.21
CA ASP A 127 22.80 -5.33 3.56
C ASP A 127 21.35 -5.19 4.04
N ILE A 128 20.41 -5.49 3.15
CA ILE A 128 18.98 -5.48 3.46
C ILE A 128 18.55 -6.92 3.67
N LYS A 129 17.70 -7.14 4.68
CA LYS A 129 17.08 -8.45 4.87
C LYS A 129 16.12 -8.75 3.72
N THR A 130 16.57 -9.56 2.77
CA THR A 130 15.81 -9.94 1.56
C THR A 130 14.82 -11.08 1.78
N LYS A 131 14.87 -11.75 2.93
CA LYS A 131 14.01 -12.91 3.25
C LYS A 131 12.92 -12.60 4.28
N GLU A 132 12.80 -11.35 4.70
CA GLU A 132 11.74 -10.91 5.60
C GLU A 132 10.59 -10.33 4.78
N PHE A 133 9.39 -10.76 5.14
CA PHE A 133 8.15 -10.26 4.55
C PHE A 133 7.65 -9.04 5.32
N ILE A 134 6.87 -8.21 4.64
CA ILE A 134 6.22 -7.05 5.24
C ILE A 134 5.23 -7.48 6.32
N THR A 135 5.22 -6.77 7.44
CA THR A 135 4.19 -6.85 8.48
C THR A 135 3.37 -5.56 8.49
N SER A 136 2.24 -5.57 9.19
CA SER A 136 1.44 -4.37 9.46
C SER A 136 2.27 -3.24 10.07
N SER A 137 3.05 -3.53 11.11
CA SER A 137 3.92 -2.55 11.77
C SER A 137 4.97 -1.93 10.83
N LEU A 138 5.55 -2.74 9.95
CA LEU A 138 6.54 -2.30 8.97
C LEU A 138 5.90 -1.53 7.82
N LEU A 139 4.69 -1.90 7.39
CA LEU A 139 3.90 -1.11 6.43
C LEU A 139 3.65 0.30 6.97
N TYR A 140 3.15 0.43 8.20
CA TYR A 140 2.91 1.76 8.77
C TYR A 140 4.20 2.54 8.96
N SER A 141 5.30 1.87 9.32
CA SER A 141 6.62 2.49 9.39
C SER A 141 7.08 2.98 8.01
N PHE A 142 6.80 2.23 6.95
CA PHE A 142 7.10 2.64 5.58
C PHE A 142 6.31 3.89 5.19
N LEU A 143 4.98 3.88 5.38
CA LEU A 143 4.09 4.99 5.05
C LEU A 143 4.46 6.29 5.81
N ARG A 144 4.92 6.19 7.06
CA ARG A 144 5.38 7.36 7.85
C ARG A 144 6.69 7.98 7.35
N ASN A 145 7.61 7.15 6.83
CA ASN A 145 8.99 7.59 6.57
C ASN A 145 9.23 7.99 5.11
N ILE A 146 8.37 7.55 4.20
CA ILE A 146 8.46 7.93 2.82
C ILE A 146 7.94 9.37 2.68
N SER A 147 8.68 10.19 1.93
CA SER A 147 8.31 11.58 1.69
C SER A 147 8.53 11.85 0.22
N GLN A 148 7.47 12.30 -0.43
CA GLN A 148 7.43 12.52 -1.88
C GLN A 148 6.71 13.82 -2.19
N ALA A 149 6.99 14.36 -3.38
CA ALA A 149 6.38 15.59 -3.86
C ALA A 149 4.93 15.37 -4.36
N GLU A 150 4.60 14.14 -4.78
CA GLU A 150 3.31 13.78 -5.33
C GLU A 150 2.70 12.61 -4.55
N LYS A 151 1.36 12.56 -4.51
CA LYS A 151 0.63 11.46 -3.89
C LYS A 151 0.94 10.14 -4.61
N GLN A 152 1.28 9.11 -3.85
CA GLN A 152 1.49 7.78 -4.41
C GLN A 152 0.22 6.93 -4.41
N ASN A 153 0.11 6.03 -5.38
CA ASN A 153 -0.99 5.09 -5.49
C ASN A 153 -0.55 3.72 -4.94
N ILE A 154 -1.27 3.19 -3.95
CA ILE A 154 -0.97 1.92 -3.29
C ILE A 154 -2.20 1.03 -3.28
N ILE A 155 -2.04 -0.25 -3.64
CA ILE A 155 -3.00 -1.31 -3.35
C ILE A 155 -2.43 -2.17 -2.22
N ILE A 156 -3.14 -2.26 -1.10
CA ILE A 156 -2.83 -3.20 -0.03
C ILE A 156 -3.78 -4.39 -0.17
N LYS A 157 -3.24 -5.59 -0.36
CA LYS A 157 -4.01 -6.79 -0.70
C LYS A 157 -3.80 -7.88 0.34
N ASP A 158 -4.90 -8.46 0.84
CA ASP A 158 -4.92 -9.61 1.76
C ASP A 158 -4.10 -9.41 3.05
N MET A 159 -4.02 -8.18 3.55
CA MET A 159 -3.43 -7.89 4.85
C MET A 159 -4.56 -7.76 5.87
N ASP A 160 -4.73 -8.75 6.74
CA ASP A 160 -5.82 -8.78 7.73
C ASP A 160 -5.53 -7.93 8.97
N ASP A 161 -4.25 -7.72 9.29
CA ASP A 161 -3.81 -7.02 10.49
C ASP A 161 -3.57 -5.52 10.22
N ILE A 162 -4.51 -4.85 9.57
CA ILE A 162 -4.47 -3.41 9.33
C ILE A 162 -5.75 -2.74 9.83
N SER A 163 -5.66 -1.45 10.12
CA SER A 163 -6.79 -0.58 10.48
C SER A 163 -7.01 0.45 9.37
N LEU A 164 -8.26 0.59 8.93
CA LEU A 164 -8.64 1.63 7.97
C LEU A 164 -8.45 3.03 8.56
N SER A 165 -8.82 3.25 9.83
CA SER A 165 -8.56 4.51 10.54
C SER A 165 -7.09 4.93 10.49
N LEU A 166 -6.17 4.03 10.84
CA LEU A 166 -4.74 4.34 10.76
C LEU A 166 -4.29 4.65 9.34
N LEU A 167 -4.83 3.97 8.33
CA LEU A 167 -4.51 4.26 6.93
C LEU A 167 -4.99 5.64 6.50
N THR A 168 -6.10 6.15 7.04
CA THR A 168 -6.62 7.49 6.70
C THR A 168 -5.70 8.62 7.15
N GLU A 169 -4.85 8.42 8.16
CA GLU A 169 -3.81 9.38 8.57
C GLU A 169 -2.84 9.70 7.42
N PHE A 170 -2.64 8.76 6.50
CA PHE A 170 -1.73 8.87 5.35
C PHE A 170 -2.43 9.36 4.08
N SER A 171 -3.71 9.72 4.15
CA SER A 171 -4.51 10.10 2.99
C SER A 171 -4.03 11.36 2.26
N ASN A 172 -3.18 12.18 2.88
CA ASN A 172 -2.57 13.35 2.22
C ASN A 172 -1.42 12.99 1.28
N ASP A 173 -0.70 11.91 1.57
CA ASP A 173 0.47 11.48 0.80
C ASP A 173 0.15 10.28 -0.10
N PHE A 174 -0.99 9.61 0.13
CA PHE A 174 -1.36 8.39 -0.58
C PHE A 174 -2.80 8.38 -1.07
N ASN A 175 -3.00 7.68 -2.18
CA ASN A 175 -4.25 7.06 -2.55
C ASN A 175 -4.13 5.56 -2.27
N ILE A 176 -4.82 5.07 -1.25
CA ILE A 176 -4.76 3.70 -0.74
C ILE A 176 -6.05 2.98 -1.09
N ILE A 177 -5.91 1.86 -1.78
CA ILE A 177 -6.99 0.91 -2.02
C ILE A 177 -6.67 -0.37 -1.26
N VAL A 178 -7.51 -0.74 -0.30
CA VAL A 178 -7.39 -2.00 0.42
C VAL A 178 -8.28 -3.05 -0.28
N MET A 179 -7.71 -4.17 -0.69
CA MET A 179 -8.44 -5.31 -1.23
C MET A 179 -8.40 -6.46 -0.23
N THR A 180 -9.57 -6.92 0.21
CA THR A 180 -9.70 -8.01 1.18
C THR A 180 -10.95 -8.84 0.88
N ASN A 181 -10.99 -10.08 1.37
CA ASN A 181 -12.20 -10.91 1.35
C ASN A 181 -13.01 -10.79 2.65
N ASN A 182 -12.55 -9.99 3.60
CA ASN A 182 -13.23 -9.73 4.86
C ASN A 182 -12.90 -8.34 5.38
N SER A 183 -13.66 -7.33 4.97
CA SER A 183 -13.47 -5.95 5.41
C SER A 183 -13.73 -5.76 6.90
N PHE A 184 -14.53 -6.61 7.54
CA PHE A 184 -14.82 -6.50 8.98
C PHE A 184 -13.61 -6.87 9.87
N ASN A 185 -12.57 -7.52 9.32
CA ASN A 185 -11.29 -7.67 10.02
C ASN A 185 -10.59 -6.33 10.28
N ILE A 186 -10.73 -5.39 9.34
CA ILE A 186 -9.95 -4.15 9.28
C ILE A 186 -10.75 -2.89 9.63
N ILE A 187 -12.07 -3.01 9.64
CA ILE A 187 -13.02 -1.99 10.11
C ILE A 187 -13.16 -2.07 11.63
N LYS A 188 -13.19 -0.92 12.30
CA LYS A 188 -13.33 -0.78 13.76
C LYS A 188 -14.45 0.15 14.19
N SER A 189 -15.20 0.74 13.27
CA SER A 189 -16.37 1.58 13.56
C SER A 189 -17.41 1.53 12.45
N SER A 190 -18.63 1.98 12.74
CA SER A 190 -19.74 2.12 11.80
C SER A 190 -19.42 3.12 10.69
N SER A 191 -18.79 4.25 11.04
CA SER A 191 -18.34 5.25 10.07
C SER A 191 -17.34 4.73 9.03
N GLU A 192 -16.47 3.80 9.41
CA GLU A 192 -15.50 3.16 8.51
C GLU A 192 -16.17 2.22 7.49
N VAL A 193 -17.39 1.75 7.74
CA VAL A 193 -18.14 0.92 6.79
C VAL A 193 -18.41 1.66 5.48
N LEU A 194 -18.54 2.99 5.54
CA LEU A 194 -18.75 3.85 4.36
C LEU A 194 -17.55 3.86 3.40
N LEU A 195 -16.36 3.48 3.88
CA LEU A 195 -15.16 3.34 3.06
C LEU A 195 -15.18 2.03 2.25
N THR A 196 -16.13 1.13 2.52
CA THR A 196 -16.15 -0.23 2.01
C THR A 196 -17.07 -0.38 0.80
N ASN A 197 -16.53 -1.06 -0.19
CA ASN A 197 -17.16 -1.35 -1.46
C ASN A 197 -17.16 -2.86 -1.68
N PHE A 198 -18.33 -3.45 -1.84
CA PHE A 198 -18.53 -4.87 -2.07
C PHE A 198 -18.59 -5.16 -3.56
N VAL A 199 -17.77 -6.11 -3.99
CA VAL A 199 -17.79 -6.65 -5.34
C VAL A 199 -18.71 -7.86 -5.37
N ASP A 200 -19.55 -7.96 -6.40
CA ASP A 200 -20.42 -9.12 -6.64
C ASP A 200 -19.66 -10.32 -7.21
N GLU A 201 -20.34 -11.47 -7.31
CA GLU A 201 -19.74 -12.74 -7.74
C GLU A 201 -19.19 -12.70 -9.16
N ASN A 202 -19.79 -11.89 -10.04
CA ASN A 202 -19.35 -11.77 -11.43
C ASN A 202 -18.13 -10.84 -11.60
N LEU A 203 -17.70 -10.15 -10.53
CA LEU A 203 -16.57 -9.22 -10.51
C LEU A 203 -16.79 -7.96 -11.37
N TYR A 204 -18.03 -7.56 -11.64
CA TYR A 204 -18.38 -6.40 -12.47
C TYR A 204 -19.17 -5.33 -11.74
N THR A 205 -19.81 -5.63 -10.61
CA THR A 205 -20.59 -4.64 -9.88
C THR A 205 -19.92 -4.30 -8.57
N LEU A 206 -19.78 -3.00 -8.33
CA LEU A 206 -19.29 -2.46 -7.07
C LEU A 206 -20.43 -1.73 -6.37
N LYS A 207 -20.77 -2.20 -5.17
CA LYS A 207 -21.85 -1.68 -4.33
C LYS A 207 -21.27 -1.20 -3.01
N ASN A 208 -21.79 -0.12 -2.45
CA ASN A 208 -21.32 0.43 -1.19
C ASN A 208 -22.50 0.73 -0.28
N ILE A 209 -22.21 0.84 1.01
CA ILE A 209 -23.14 1.46 1.96
C ILE A 209 -22.78 2.94 1.97
N ASP A 210 -23.73 3.77 1.58
CA ASP A 210 -23.59 5.22 1.42
C ASP A 210 -24.08 6.01 2.64
N ASN A 211 -24.70 5.33 3.62
CA ASN A 211 -25.21 5.95 4.84
C ASN A 211 -25.01 5.02 6.04
N GLU A 212 -24.43 5.57 7.12
CA GLU A 212 -24.14 4.85 8.36
C GLU A 212 -25.41 4.28 9.00
N ASN A 213 -26.53 5.02 8.92
CA ASN A 213 -27.81 4.59 9.45
C ASN A 213 -28.33 3.31 8.76
N VAL A 214 -27.97 3.07 7.49
CA VAL A 214 -28.34 1.83 6.79
C VAL A 214 -27.61 0.63 7.38
N PHE A 215 -26.34 0.83 7.76
CA PHE A 215 -25.56 -0.18 8.46
C PHE A 215 -26.11 -0.43 9.86
N GLU A 216 -26.34 0.63 10.64
CA GLU A 216 -26.90 0.53 11.99
C GLU A 216 -28.25 -0.19 11.97
N TYR A 217 -29.17 0.22 11.10
CA TYR A 217 -30.48 -0.43 10.94
C TYR A 217 -30.35 -1.92 10.60
N PHE A 218 -29.42 -2.30 9.71
CA PHE A 218 -29.16 -3.71 9.42
C PHE A 218 -28.73 -4.48 10.67
N ILE A 219 -27.83 -3.92 11.49
CA ILE A 219 -27.37 -4.53 12.73
C ILE A 219 -28.53 -4.67 13.73
N GLU A 220 -29.38 -3.65 13.85
CA GLU A 220 -30.54 -3.68 14.74
C GLU A 220 -31.52 -4.78 14.38
N GLU A 221 -31.83 -4.91 13.08
CA GLU A 221 -32.69 -5.97 12.55
C GLU A 221 -32.04 -7.35 12.67
N TYR A 222 -30.74 -7.48 12.42
CA TYR A 222 -30.06 -8.78 12.48
C TYR A 222 -29.99 -9.32 13.92
N PHE A 223 -29.70 -8.47 14.90
CA PHE A 223 -29.58 -8.86 16.31
C PHE A 223 -30.84 -8.66 17.15
N GLN A 224 -31.88 -8.04 16.57
CA GLN A 224 -33.15 -7.71 17.24
C GLN A 224 -32.94 -6.87 18.51
N LYS A 225 -32.04 -5.89 18.45
CA LYS A 225 -31.63 -5.00 19.56
C LYS A 225 -31.17 -3.65 19.03
N PRO A 226 -31.31 -2.54 19.79
CA PRO A 226 -30.72 -1.25 19.41
C PRO A 226 -29.21 -1.35 19.17
N PHE A 227 -28.67 -0.60 18.22
CA PHE A 227 -27.26 -0.70 17.80
C PHE A 227 -26.29 -0.60 18.97
N ASP A 228 -26.48 0.41 19.83
CA ASP A 228 -25.68 0.68 21.02
C ASP A 228 -25.68 -0.47 22.06
N ASN A 229 -26.64 -1.38 21.99
CA ASN A 229 -26.80 -2.51 22.90
C ASN A 229 -26.25 -3.82 22.34
N VAL A 230 -25.75 -3.83 21.10
CA VAL A 230 -25.10 -5.00 20.50
C VAL A 230 -23.61 -4.97 20.84
N ASN A 231 -23.06 -6.11 21.29
CA ASN A 231 -21.63 -6.21 21.52
C ASN A 231 -20.87 -5.96 20.21
N HIS A 232 -20.00 -4.95 20.20
CA HIS A 232 -19.17 -4.57 19.07
C HIS A 232 -18.41 -5.75 18.44
N GLU A 233 -17.92 -6.69 19.24
CA GLU A 233 -17.21 -7.89 18.74
C GLU A 233 -18.10 -8.83 17.93
N LEU A 234 -19.42 -8.78 18.12
CA LEU A 234 -20.39 -9.57 17.34
C LEU A 234 -20.77 -8.87 16.03
N ILE A 235 -20.68 -7.54 15.99
CA ILE A 235 -20.98 -6.73 14.81
C ILE A 235 -19.94 -6.99 13.72
N TYR A 236 -18.65 -6.84 14.06
CA TYR A 236 -17.56 -6.88 13.09
C TYR A 236 -17.01 -8.29 12.88
N THR A 237 -17.90 -9.22 12.52
CA THR A 237 -17.54 -10.59 12.13
C THR A 237 -17.75 -10.83 10.65
N LYS A 238 -17.00 -11.80 10.09
CA LYS A 238 -17.18 -12.22 8.70
C LYS A 238 -18.63 -12.67 8.42
N GLU A 239 -19.25 -13.38 9.36
CA GLU A 239 -20.63 -13.85 9.21
C GLU A 239 -21.61 -12.68 9.09
N THR A 240 -21.51 -11.69 9.99
CA THR A 240 -22.35 -10.49 9.95
C THR A 240 -22.14 -9.73 8.63
N MET A 241 -20.90 -9.58 8.18
CA MET A 241 -20.57 -8.96 6.89
C MET A 241 -21.21 -9.69 5.70
N GLU A 242 -21.12 -11.02 5.65
CA GLU A 242 -21.69 -11.81 4.56
C GLU A 242 -23.23 -11.74 4.56
N ASN A 243 -23.85 -11.79 5.73
CA ASN A 243 -25.30 -11.62 5.86
C ASN A 243 -25.75 -10.21 5.47
N MET A 244 -24.97 -9.20 5.83
CA MET A 244 -25.19 -7.81 5.39
C MET A 244 -25.10 -7.69 3.87
N LYS A 245 -24.03 -8.24 3.27
CA LYS A 245 -23.83 -8.24 1.82
C LYS A 245 -25.02 -8.87 1.12
N LYS A 246 -25.51 -10.00 1.61
CA LYS A 246 -26.71 -10.68 1.08
C LYS A 246 -27.97 -9.83 1.24
N ALA A 247 -28.27 -9.37 2.44
CA ALA A 247 -29.50 -8.65 2.74
C ALA A 247 -29.61 -7.31 1.99
N LEU A 248 -28.51 -6.57 1.90
CA LEU A 248 -28.50 -5.23 1.32
C LEU A 248 -28.31 -5.23 -0.21
N PHE A 249 -27.60 -6.22 -0.76
CA PHE A 249 -27.17 -6.17 -2.16
C PHE A 249 -27.70 -7.30 -3.04
N LEU A 250 -28.10 -8.44 -2.48
CA LEU A 250 -28.71 -9.54 -3.23
C LEU A 250 -30.23 -9.48 -3.03
N LYS A 251 -30.90 -8.72 -3.91
CA LYS A 251 -32.35 -8.84 -4.17
C LYS A 251 -32.57 -9.66 -5.43
#